data_AF-A0A2T4A8T5-F1
#
_entry.id   AF-A0A2T4A8T5-F1
#
_cell.length_a   1.000
_cell.length_b   1.000
_cell.length_c   1.000
_cell.angle_alpha   90.00
_cell.angle_beta   90.00
_cell.angle_gamma   90.00
#
_symmetry.space_group_name_H-M   'P 1'
#
loop_
_entity.id
_entity.type
_entity.pdbx_description
1 polymer ?
#
loop_
_entity_poly.entity_id
_entity_poly.type
_entity_poly.pdbx_seq_one_letter_code
_entity_poly.pdbx_strand_id
1 'polypeptide(L)'
;MKTSSTKQACKHSHLYLNGSPHANTVGFKRATERQRILAATKDGRFRKHLGLLTPKELFEDGMTFPGPLILPDDDLAEDPEYPPQDFREWRDEEERNPVTRERKTIYIVPSPSITQEVYKMQTWSVCTSANAATNRDMQAAEPPKLQDILEYLSAFFHGMDVKLFTKPFQWKKWDKYTGTILKTPDTERRIGLLTPSKELFGIRCRASPDGVSPMQVNLDDILDALAENIPSDVHSVMMLLDMDMYEGDGDIFTAGRAYGGSRIAAVSLFRDHPLCAPPDDGHAWPASHCATYIDQ
;
A
#
# COMPACT_ATOMS: atom_id res chain seq x y z
N MET A 1 31.05 -12.23 -21.03
CA MET A 1 30.82 -12.51 -19.60
C MET A 1 30.49 -11.20 -18.91
N LYS A 2 29.20 -10.88 -18.75
CA LYS A 2 28.78 -9.75 -17.91
C LYS A 2 28.54 -10.32 -16.52
N THR A 3 29.28 -9.78 -15.56
CA THR A 3 29.29 -10.17 -14.16
C THR A 3 27.90 -10.02 -13.56
N SER A 4 27.46 -11.08 -12.89
CA SER A 4 26.33 -11.09 -11.97
C SER A 4 26.49 -9.96 -10.97
N SER A 5 25.63 -8.94 -11.07
CA SER A 5 25.47 -7.94 -10.01
C SER A 5 24.67 -8.60 -8.90
N THR A 6 25.38 -9.15 -7.92
CA THR A 6 24.82 -9.33 -6.59
C THR A 6 24.36 -7.94 -6.14
N LYS A 7 23.07 -7.77 -5.82
CA LYS A 7 22.54 -6.50 -5.28
C LYS A 7 23.41 -6.12 -4.08
N GLN A 8 24.33 -5.18 -4.29
CA GLN A 8 25.32 -4.83 -3.31
C GLN A 8 24.61 -3.94 -2.31
N ALA A 9 24.36 -4.47 -1.10
CA ALA A 9 23.88 -3.65 0.01
C ALA A 9 24.71 -2.37 0.05
N CYS A 10 24.03 -1.22 0.06
CA CYS A 10 24.67 0.07 0.13
C CYS A 10 25.68 0.08 1.28
N LYS A 11 26.97 0.24 0.96
CA LYS A 11 28.07 0.25 1.95
C LYS A 11 28.37 1.66 2.46
N HIS A 12 27.60 2.65 2.02
CA HIS A 12 27.81 4.04 2.40
C HIS A 12 27.34 4.25 3.84
N SER A 13 28.14 4.99 4.60
CA SER A 13 27.92 5.21 6.04
C SER A 13 27.17 6.52 6.34
N HIS A 14 26.87 7.32 5.31
CA HIS A 14 26.27 8.63 5.47
C HIS A 14 24.83 8.61 4.98
N LEU A 15 23.91 9.05 5.85
CA LEU A 15 22.48 9.11 5.58
C LEU A 15 21.98 10.54 5.79
N TYR A 16 21.07 10.99 4.94
CA TYR A 16 20.24 12.16 5.21
C TYR A 16 19.01 11.72 6.00
N LEU A 17 18.97 12.01 7.31
CA LEU A 17 17.86 11.65 8.21
C LEU A 17 16.80 12.78 8.36
N ASN A 18 16.93 13.83 7.55
CA ASN A 18 16.01 14.96 7.40
C ASN A 18 15.94 15.28 5.90
N GLY A 19 15.72 16.55 5.51
CA GLY A 19 15.80 16.97 4.12
C GLY A 19 17.19 16.79 3.52
N SER A 20 17.21 16.41 2.25
CA SER A 20 18.39 16.39 1.39
C SER A 20 18.92 17.81 1.14
N PRO A 21 20.12 17.95 0.56
CA PRO A 21 20.60 19.25 0.08
C PRO A 21 19.64 19.92 -0.91
N HIS A 22 18.89 19.13 -1.68
CA HIS A 22 17.92 19.62 -2.67
C HIS A 22 16.79 20.42 -2.02
N ALA A 23 16.34 20.05 -0.82
CA ALA A 23 15.33 20.79 -0.06
C ALA A 23 15.67 22.28 0.10
N ASN A 24 16.95 22.60 0.31
CA ASN A 24 17.40 23.99 0.43
C ASN A 24 17.39 24.72 -0.93
N THR A 25 17.70 24.00 -2.01
CA THR A 25 17.74 24.55 -3.38
C THR A 25 16.35 24.97 -3.85
N VAL A 26 15.33 24.16 -3.56
CA VAL A 26 13.92 24.46 -3.88
C VAL A 26 13.27 25.39 -2.86
N GLY A 27 13.98 25.74 -1.78
CA GLY A 27 13.48 26.69 -0.77
C GLY A 27 12.45 26.10 0.19
N PHE A 28 12.35 24.77 0.30
CA PHE A 28 11.49 24.11 1.27
C PHE A 28 11.83 24.53 2.70
N LYS A 29 10.80 24.84 3.49
CA LYS A 29 10.94 25.25 4.89
C LYS A 29 10.26 24.26 5.81
N ARG A 30 11.05 23.61 6.66
CA ARG A 30 10.51 22.74 7.70
C ARG A 30 9.68 23.55 8.71
N ALA A 31 8.55 23.00 9.12
CA ALA A 31 7.74 23.55 10.21
C ALA A 31 8.58 23.71 11.50
N THR A 32 8.45 24.86 12.15
CA THR A 32 9.05 25.14 13.46
C THR A 32 8.42 24.29 14.57
N GLU A 33 9.08 24.17 15.73
CA GLU A 33 8.52 23.51 16.92
C GLU A 33 7.12 24.05 17.25
N ARG A 34 6.97 25.38 17.27
CA ARG A 34 5.68 26.03 17.53
C ARG A 34 4.63 25.63 16.51
N GLN A 35 4.96 25.58 15.22
CA GLN A 35 4.02 25.15 14.18
C GLN A 35 3.63 23.68 14.36
N ARG A 36 4.58 22.79 14.68
CA ARG A 36 4.28 21.37 14.96
C ARG A 36 3.36 21.19 16.17
N ILE A 37 3.60 21.94 17.24
CA ILE A 37 2.73 21.94 18.43
C ILE A 37 1.32 22.40 18.05
N LEU A 38 1.19 23.52 17.33
CA LEU A 38 -0.12 24.02 16.90
C LEU A 38 -0.83 22.99 16.01
N ALA A 39 -0.11 22.38 15.07
CA ALA A 39 -0.67 21.37 14.17
C ALA A 39 -1.16 20.11 14.90
N ALA A 40 -0.55 19.74 16.03
CA ALA A 40 -0.99 18.63 16.86
C ALA A 40 -2.15 18.96 17.81
N THR A 41 -2.53 20.24 17.96
CA THR A 41 -3.63 20.65 18.85
C THR A 41 -4.99 20.60 18.18
N LYS A 42 -6.02 20.23 18.96
CA LYS A 42 -7.41 20.11 18.51
C LYS A 42 -7.95 21.42 17.88
N ASP A 43 -7.59 22.56 18.43
CA ASP A 43 -8.13 23.87 18.05
C ASP A 43 -7.09 24.78 17.36
N GLY A 44 -5.88 24.28 17.10
CA GLY A 44 -4.79 25.06 16.51
C GLY A 44 -4.29 26.19 17.42
N ARG A 45 -4.40 26.04 18.75
CA ARG A 45 -4.08 27.09 19.72
C ARG A 45 -3.11 26.60 20.80
N PHE A 46 -2.14 27.44 21.10
CA PHE A 46 -1.20 27.21 22.19
C PHE A 46 -1.85 27.53 23.54
N ARG A 47 -1.76 26.62 24.52
CA ARG A 47 -2.32 26.79 25.88
C ARG A 47 -1.27 26.40 26.93
N LYS A 48 -1.41 26.89 28.17
CA LYS A 48 -0.54 26.52 29.30
C LYS A 48 -0.57 25.02 29.60
N HIS A 49 -1.72 24.38 29.42
CA HIS A 49 -1.89 22.93 29.51
C HIS A 49 -2.32 22.41 28.15
N LEU A 50 -1.37 21.77 27.46
CA LEU A 50 -1.58 21.10 26.18
C LEU A 50 -2.01 19.67 26.45
N GLY A 51 -3.21 19.29 26.02
CA GLY A 51 -3.70 17.90 26.09
C GLY A 51 -3.14 17.06 24.93
N LEU A 52 -1.82 17.11 24.70
CA LEU A 52 -1.16 16.38 23.62
C LEU A 52 -0.87 14.94 24.06
N LEU A 53 -0.98 14.01 23.11
CA LEU A 53 -0.54 12.62 23.32
C LEU A 53 0.99 12.53 23.38
N THR A 54 1.68 13.33 22.56
CA THR A 54 3.14 13.41 22.55
C THR A 54 3.62 14.42 23.60
N PRO A 55 4.59 14.05 24.47
CA PRO A 55 5.25 14.99 25.37
C PRO A 55 5.81 16.20 24.62
N LYS A 56 5.70 17.39 25.23
CA LYS A 56 6.10 18.65 24.58
C LYS A 56 7.58 18.64 24.20
N GLU A 57 8.42 18.03 25.03
CA GLU A 57 9.87 17.95 24.88
C GLU A 57 10.28 17.23 23.60
N LEU A 58 9.47 16.28 23.12
CA LEU A 58 9.74 15.56 21.88
C LEU A 58 9.45 16.40 20.62
N PHE A 59 8.70 17.50 20.73
CA PHE A 59 8.51 18.41 19.59
C PHE A 59 9.77 19.21 19.25
N GLU A 60 10.72 19.32 20.18
CA GLU A 60 12.03 19.92 19.93
C GLU A 60 13.01 18.91 19.30
N ASP A 61 12.77 17.61 19.47
CA ASP A 61 13.61 16.57 18.92
C ASP A 61 13.43 16.42 17.41
N GLY A 62 14.51 16.72 16.67
CA GLY A 62 14.56 16.61 15.22
C GLY A 62 14.36 15.19 14.70
N MET A 63 14.60 14.16 15.53
CA MET A 63 14.43 12.75 15.19
C MET A 63 13.03 12.20 15.46
N THR A 64 12.26 12.87 16.33
CA THR A 64 10.87 12.46 16.59
C THR A 64 9.96 12.81 15.39
N PHE A 65 10.24 13.94 14.74
CA PHE A 65 9.44 14.43 13.60
C PHE A 65 10.32 14.79 12.41
N PRO A 66 11.07 13.84 11.82
CA PRO A 66 12.03 14.12 10.77
C PRO A 66 11.38 14.87 9.60
N GLY A 67 12.13 15.78 8.97
CA GLY A 67 11.66 16.43 7.74
C GLY A 67 11.57 15.42 6.59
N PRO A 68 10.71 15.67 5.58
CA PRO A 68 10.71 14.85 4.37
C PRO A 68 12.08 14.94 3.68
N LEU A 69 12.48 13.86 3.02
CA LEU A 69 13.78 13.75 2.36
C LEU A 69 13.91 14.75 1.19
N ILE A 70 12.83 14.97 0.43
CA ILE A 70 12.74 15.88 -0.72
C ILE A 70 13.83 15.59 -1.76
N LEU A 71 13.50 14.75 -2.72
CA LEU A 71 14.32 14.45 -3.88
C LEU A 71 13.89 15.32 -5.08
N PRO A 72 14.72 15.43 -6.13
CA PRO A 72 14.27 16.03 -7.39
C PRO A 72 12.98 15.38 -7.90
N ASP A 73 12.10 16.18 -8.50
CA ASP A 73 10.81 15.76 -9.04
C ASP A 73 9.79 15.24 -7.99
N ASP A 74 10.08 15.31 -6.69
CA ASP A 74 9.08 15.11 -5.64
C ASP A 74 8.05 16.25 -5.66
N ASP A 75 6.80 15.96 -5.27
CA ASP A 75 5.73 16.98 -5.20
C ASP A 75 6.13 18.21 -4.36
N LEU A 76 6.84 18.00 -3.24
CA LEU A 76 7.34 19.07 -2.37
C LEU A 76 8.60 19.78 -2.90
N ALA A 77 9.27 19.22 -3.91
CA ALA A 77 10.32 19.91 -4.64
C ALA A 77 9.73 20.88 -5.68
N GLU A 78 8.66 20.46 -6.36
CA GLU A 78 7.93 21.28 -7.33
C GLU A 78 7.05 22.36 -6.68
N ASP A 79 6.36 22.02 -5.57
CA ASP A 79 5.60 22.96 -4.75
C ASP A 79 6.08 22.94 -3.28
N PRO A 80 7.17 23.65 -2.96
CA PRO A 80 7.75 23.69 -1.62
C PRO A 80 6.86 24.40 -0.59
N GLU A 81 5.80 25.09 -1.03
CA GLU A 81 4.83 25.78 -0.18
C GLU A 81 3.51 25.01 -0.04
N TYR A 82 3.42 23.79 -0.61
CA TYR A 82 2.21 22.97 -0.53
C TYR A 82 1.77 22.82 0.94
N PRO A 83 0.50 23.11 1.26
CA PRO A 83 0.06 23.21 2.64
C PRO A 83 0.13 21.85 3.34
N PRO A 84 0.69 21.77 4.56
CA PRO A 84 0.62 20.55 5.36
C PRO A 84 -0.81 20.35 5.88
N GLN A 85 -1.21 19.10 6.14
CA GLN A 85 -2.45 18.80 6.85
C GLN A 85 -2.22 18.85 8.38
N ASP A 86 -2.98 19.68 9.09
CA ASP A 86 -2.97 19.71 10.56
C ASP A 86 -4.01 18.74 11.18
N PHE A 87 -3.93 18.48 12.50
CA PHE A 87 -4.85 17.58 13.19
C PHE A 87 -6.30 18.05 13.15
N ARG A 88 -6.53 19.37 13.13
CA ARG A 88 -7.89 19.92 13.07
C ARG A 88 -8.48 19.69 11.68
N GLU A 89 -7.72 19.99 10.62
CA GLU A 89 -8.08 19.71 9.23
C GLU A 89 -8.35 18.23 9.04
N TRP A 90 -7.42 17.35 9.46
CA TRP A 90 -7.62 15.90 9.42
C TRP A 90 -8.88 15.48 10.17
N ARG A 91 -9.16 16.03 11.36
CA ARG A 91 -10.33 15.65 12.17
C ARG A 91 -11.64 16.11 11.55
N ASP A 92 -11.66 17.34 11.05
CA ASP A 92 -12.84 18.05 10.57
C ASP A 92 -13.10 17.81 9.07
N GLU A 93 -12.25 17.03 8.40
CA GLU A 93 -12.42 16.57 7.02
C GLU A 93 -13.78 15.90 6.81
N GLU A 94 -14.55 16.36 5.82
CA GLU A 94 -15.95 15.96 5.61
C GLU A 94 -16.05 14.48 5.20
N GLU A 95 -15.10 14.04 4.38
CA GLU A 95 -15.04 12.67 3.87
C GLU A 95 -14.51 11.66 4.91
N ARG A 96 -14.03 12.14 6.06
CA ARG A 96 -13.43 11.29 7.09
C ARG A 96 -14.49 10.45 7.80
N ASN A 97 -14.26 9.15 7.80
CA ASN A 97 -15.05 8.23 8.59
C ASN A 97 -14.70 8.32 10.09
N PRO A 98 -15.65 8.72 10.95
CA PRO A 98 -15.37 8.87 12.37
C PRO A 98 -15.13 7.50 13.02
N VAL A 99 -14.17 7.48 13.95
CA VAL A 99 -13.96 6.35 14.86
C VAL A 99 -14.96 6.51 16.01
N THR A 100 -15.90 5.58 16.14
CA THR A 100 -16.91 5.58 17.22
C THR A 100 -16.82 4.30 18.05
N ARG A 101 -17.56 4.23 19.17
CA ARG A 101 -17.59 3.00 20.00
C ARG A 101 -18.19 1.82 19.23
N GLU A 102 -19.13 2.11 18.35
CA GLU A 102 -19.85 1.16 17.51
C GLU A 102 -19.07 0.79 16.25
N ARG A 103 -18.22 1.70 15.75
CA ARG A 103 -17.44 1.55 14.51
C ARG A 103 -15.96 1.89 14.72
N LYS A 104 -15.25 0.96 15.34
CA LYS A 104 -13.79 1.02 15.59
C LYS A 104 -13.03 -0.22 15.14
N THR A 105 -13.69 -1.14 14.42
CA THR A 105 -13.06 -2.37 13.96
C THR A 105 -12.49 -2.21 12.55
N ILE A 106 -11.21 -2.47 12.34
CA ILE A 106 -10.62 -2.65 11.01
C ILE A 106 -10.66 -4.14 10.67
N TYR A 107 -11.29 -4.50 9.55
CA TYR A 107 -11.36 -5.88 9.08
C TYR A 107 -10.35 -6.13 7.97
N ILE A 108 -9.54 -7.18 8.12
CA ILE A 108 -8.63 -7.66 7.07
C ILE A 108 -9.25 -8.89 6.43
N VAL A 109 -9.54 -8.81 5.14
CA VAL A 109 -10.01 -9.93 4.33
C VAL A 109 -8.79 -10.57 3.67
N PRO A 110 -8.49 -11.85 3.94
CA PRO A 110 -7.40 -12.52 3.25
C PRO A 110 -7.71 -12.71 1.77
N SER A 111 -6.67 -12.96 0.97
CA SER A 111 -6.80 -13.31 -0.44
C SER A 111 -7.86 -14.40 -0.66
N PRO A 112 -8.81 -14.22 -1.59
CA PRO A 112 -9.90 -15.17 -1.80
C PRO A 112 -9.38 -16.56 -2.16
N SER A 113 -9.99 -17.60 -1.57
CA SER A 113 -9.59 -18.98 -1.84
C SER A 113 -9.89 -19.38 -3.29
N ILE A 114 -8.96 -20.05 -3.96
CA ILE A 114 -9.14 -20.53 -5.33
C ILE A 114 -9.88 -21.87 -5.32
N THR A 115 -11.04 -21.95 -5.99
CA THR A 115 -11.78 -23.22 -6.12
C THR A 115 -11.24 -24.09 -7.26
N GLN A 116 -11.59 -25.38 -7.23
CA GLN A 116 -11.14 -26.35 -8.23
C GLN A 116 -11.55 -26.00 -9.67
N GLU A 117 -12.67 -25.31 -9.85
CA GLU A 117 -13.15 -24.91 -11.19
C GLU A 117 -12.21 -23.93 -11.90
N VAL A 118 -11.39 -23.21 -11.13
CA VAL A 118 -10.47 -22.17 -11.59
C VAL A 118 -9.07 -22.38 -11.05
N TYR A 119 -8.68 -23.65 -10.79
CA TYR A 119 -7.39 -24.02 -10.21
C TYR A 119 -6.18 -23.43 -10.96
N LYS A 120 -6.33 -23.16 -12.27
CA LYS A 120 -5.30 -22.51 -13.11
C LYS A 120 -4.93 -21.11 -12.63
N MET A 121 -5.78 -20.44 -11.85
CA MET A 121 -5.48 -19.14 -11.24
C MET A 121 -4.33 -19.18 -10.24
N GLN A 122 -3.98 -20.36 -9.70
CA GLN A 122 -2.86 -20.48 -8.76
C GLN A 122 -1.54 -19.98 -9.36
N THR A 123 -1.39 -20.04 -10.68
CA THR A 123 -0.18 -19.53 -11.34
C THR A 123 -0.18 -18.03 -11.50
N TRP A 124 -1.31 -17.33 -11.31
CA TRP A 124 -1.42 -15.88 -11.51
C TRP A 124 -0.67 -15.09 -10.44
N SER A 125 -0.49 -15.65 -9.25
CA SER A 125 0.31 -15.06 -8.17
C SER A 125 1.80 -15.34 -8.28
N VAL A 126 2.26 -15.98 -9.37
CA VAL A 126 3.66 -16.33 -9.58
C VAL A 126 4.29 -15.37 -10.58
N CYS A 127 5.38 -14.74 -10.18
CA CYS A 127 6.15 -13.85 -11.04
C CYS A 127 6.67 -14.54 -12.32
N THR A 128 6.49 -13.89 -13.46
CA THR A 128 6.99 -14.39 -14.77
C THR A 128 8.35 -13.78 -15.16
N SER A 129 8.85 -12.81 -14.38
CA SER A 129 10.07 -12.05 -14.71
C SER A 129 11.31 -12.96 -14.86
N ALA A 130 12.23 -12.59 -15.77
CA ALA A 130 13.51 -13.27 -15.94
C ALA A 130 14.37 -13.32 -14.65
N ASN A 131 14.08 -12.44 -13.69
CA ASN A 131 14.70 -12.41 -12.36
C ASN A 131 14.31 -13.63 -11.51
N ALA A 132 13.12 -14.21 -11.74
CA ALA A 132 12.68 -15.43 -11.07
C ALA A 132 13.53 -16.65 -11.44
N ALA A 133 14.14 -16.67 -12.63
CA ALA A 133 14.96 -17.80 -13.10
C ALA A 133 16.44 -17.72 -12.64
N THR A 134 16.93 -16.53 -12.29
CA THR A 134 18.38 -16.28 -12.08
C THR A 134 18.79 -16.10 -10.62
N ASN A 135 17.86 -15.78 -9.70
CA ASN A 135 18.18 -15.49 -8.30
C ASN A 135 17.54 -16.47 -7.31
N ARG A 136 18.23 -17.58 -7.02
CA ARG A 136 17.82 -18.58 -6.01
C ARG A 136 17.62 -18.01 -4.61
N ASP A 137 18.36 -16.95 -4.24
CA ASP A 137 18.27 -16.35 -2.91
C ASP A 137 17.02 -15.45 -2.77
N MET A 138 16.54 -14.83 -3.86
CA MET A 138 15.28 -14.06 -3.85
C MET A 138 14.03 -14.96 -3.98
N GLN A 139 14.21 -16.21 -4.41
CA GLN A 139 13.15 -17.24 -4.33
C GLN A 139 12.84 -17.65 -2.88
N ALA A 140 13.70 -17.32 -1.92
CA ALA A 140 13.55 -17.70 -0.52
C ALA A 140 12.81 -16.66 0.35
N ALA A 141 12.49 -15.47 -0.18
CA ALA A 141 11.72 -14.48 0.56
C ALA A 141 10.26 -14.93 0.62
N GLU A 142 9.84 -15.47 1.77
CA GLU A 142 8.43 -15.80 2.00
C GLU A 142 7.59 -14.51 2.01
N PRO A 143 6.37 -14.52 1.44
CA PRO A 143 5.45 -13.41 1.58
C PRO A 143 5.14 -13.16 3.07
N PRO A 144 4.83 -11.91 3.46
CA PRO A 144 4.52 -11.59 4.84
C PRO A 144 3.35 -12.45 5.34
N LYS A 145 3.48 -13.02 6.53
CA LYS A 145 2.40 -13.83 7.10
C LYS A 145 1.25 -12.91 7.47
N LEU A 146 0.03 -13.39 7.23
CA LEU A 146 -1.18 -12.64 7.57
C LEU A 146 -1.22 -12.22 9.05
N GLN A 147 -0.68 -13.05 9.94
CA GLN A 147 -0.56 -12.74 11.36
C GLN A 147 0.36 -11.54 11.62
N ASP A 148 1.49 -11.46 10.94
CA ASP A 148 2.45 -10.34 11.06
C ASP A 148 1.80 -9.02 10.59
N ILE A 149 0.99 -9.08 9.52
CA ILE A 149 0.22 -7.94 9.01
C ILE A 149 -0.80 -7.49 10.07
N LEU A 150 -1.56 -8.43 10.66
CA LEU A 150 -2.54 -8.12 11.71
C LEU A 150 -1.88 -7.48 12.94
N GLU A 151 -0.74 -8.00 13.38
CA GLU A 151 0.02 -7.48 14.51
C GLU A 151 0.57 -6.08 14.23
N TYR A 152 1.17 -5.88 13.06
CA TYR A 152 1.65 -4.57 12.62
C TYR A 152 0.53 -3.53 12.59
N LEU A 153 -0.60 -3.85 11.96
CA LEU A 153 -1.74 -2.95 11.87
C LEU A 153 -2.36 -2.68 13.25
N SER A 154 -2.39 -3.68 14.14
CA SER A 154 -2.87 -3.50 15.52
C SER A 154 -1.99 -2.55 16.33
N ALA A 155 -0.67 -2.61 16.10
CA ALA A 155 0.28 -1.70 16.73
C ALA A 155 0.16 -0.28 16.14
N PHE A 156 0.03 -0.15 14.82
CA PHE A 156 -0.06 1.12 14.11
C PHE A 156 -1.39 1.85 14.39
N PHE A 157 -2.53 1.16 14.27
CA PHE A 157 -3.85 1.71 14.54
C PHE A 157 -4.24 1.57 16.02
N HIS A 158 -3.38 2.10 16.89
CA HIS A 158 -3.57 2.01 18.33
C HIS A 158 -4.95 2.54 18.77
N GLY A 159 -5.65 1.76 19.61
CA GLY A 159 -6.99 2.08 20.11
C GLY A 159 -8.14 1.61 19.22
N MET A 160 -7.85 1.07 18.04
CA MET A 160 -8.81 0.39 17.16
C MET A 160 -8.68 -1.13 17.28
N ASP A 161 -9.76 -1.86 16.97
CA ASP A 161 -9.72 -3.32 16.96
C ASP A 161 -9.36 -3.78 15.54
N VAL A 162 -8.24 -4.47 15.33
CA VAL A 162 -7.92 -5.08 14.03
C VAL A 162 -8.30 -6.57 14.07
N LYS A 163 -9.13 -7.01 13.13
CA LYS A 163 -9.67 -8.38 13.12
C LYS A 163 -9.54 -9.01 11.73
N LEU A 164 -9.27 -10.31 11.72
CA LEU A 164 -9.44 -11.12 10.53
C LEU A 164 -10.92 -11.26 10.19
N PHE A 165 -11.28 -11.02 8.93
CA PHE A 165 -12.60 -11.31 8.41
C PHE A 165 -12.73 -12.80 8.09
N THR A 166 -13.53 -13.51 8.88
CA THR A 166 -13.56 -14.98 8.86
C THR A 166 -14.48 -15.59 7.80
N LYS A 167 -15.36 -14.80 7.18
CA LYS A 167 -16.23 -15.30 6.11
C LYS A 167 -15.46 -15.28 4.79
N PRO A 168 -15.27 -16.43 4.12
CA PRO A 168 -14.37 -16.50 2.98
C PRO A 168 -15.00 -15.92 1.71
N PHE A 169 -14.21 -15.16 0.97
CA PHE A 169 -14.41 -14.93 -0.45
C PHE A 169 -13.77 -16.08 -1.24
N GLN A 170 -14.31 -16.40 -2.41
CA GLN A 170 -13.78 -17.49 -3.23
C GLN A 170 -13.77 -17.16 -4.71
N TRP A 171 -12.65 -17.44 -5.37
CA TRP A 171 -12.57 -17.42 -6.82
C TRP A 171 -13.32 -18.60 -7.41
N LYS A 172 -14.23 -18.33 -8.34
CA LYS A 172 -15.08 -19.30 -9.05
C LYS A 172 -15.09 -19.01 -10.54
N LYS A 173 -15.55 -20.01 -11.29
CA LYS A 173 -15.74 -19.89 -12.73
C LYS A 173 -16.81 -18.85 -13.03
N TRP A 174 -16.50 -17.91 -13.92
CA TRP A 174 -17.49 -17.04 -14.55
C TRP A 174 -17.78 -17.58 -15.94
N ASP A 175 -19.04 -17.92 -16.20
CA ASP A 175 -19.48 -18.56 -17.44
C ASP A 175 -18.62 -19.79 -17.83
N LYS A 176 -17.84 -19.69 -18.91
CA LYS A 176 -16.99 -20.74 -19.47
C LYS A 176 -15.50 -20.56 -19.13
N TYR A 177 -15.11 -19.45 -18.51
CA TYR A 177 -13.70 -19.12 -18.32
C TYR A 177 -13.15 -19.73 -17.03
N THR A 178 -12.15 -20.61 -17.17
CA THR A 178 -11.59 -21.41 -16.07
C THR A 178 -10.28 -20.83 -15.50
N GLY A 179 -10.03 -19.53 -15.67
CA GLY A 179 -8.79 -18.89 -15.21
C GLY A 179 -7.53 -19.24 -16.02
N THR A 180 -7.67 -19.58 -17.31
CA THR A 180 -6.50 -19.86 -18.17
C THR A 180 -5.81 -18.55 -18.58
N ILE A 181 -4.49 -18.46 -18.45
CA ILE A 181 -3.71 -17.26 -18.81
C ILE A 181 -4.04 -16.82 -20.26
N LEU A 182 -4.29 -15.53 -20.42
CA LEU A 182 -4.58 -14.91 -21.71
C LEU A 182 -3.28 -14.58 -22.44
N LYS A 183 -3.34 -14.57 -23.78
CA LYS A 183 -2.15 -14.37 -24.62
C LYS A 183 -1.82 -12.91 -24.88
N THR A 184 -2.82 -12.02 -24.84
CA THR A 184 -2.66 -10.60 -25.14
C THR A 184 -3.32 -9.76 -24.05
N PRO A 185 -2.73 -8.60 -23.69
CA PRO A 185 -3.32 -7.69 -22.71
C PRO A 185 -4.67 -7.11 -23.16
N ASP A 186 -4.88 -6.92 -24.47
CA ASP A 186 -6.12 -6.37 -25.04
C ASP A 186 -7.32 -7.33 -24.92
N THR A 187 -7.07 -8.60 -24.62
CA THR A 187 -8.15 -9.56 -24.40
C THR A 187 -8.61 -9.48 -22.96
N GLU A 188 -9.84 -9.03 -22.74
CA GLU A 188 -10.49 -9.09 -21.43
C GLU A 188 -11.37 -10.34 -21.30
N ARG A 189 -11.36 -10.93 -20.10
CA ARG A 189 -12.29 -11.96 -19.64
C ARG A 189 -12.79 -11.60 -18.25
N ARG A 190 -13.81 -12.31 -17.78
CA ARG A 190 -14.27 -12.22 -16.40
C ARG A 190 -14.01 -13.53 -15.66
N ILE A 191 -13.70 -13.40 -14.38
CA ILE A 191 -13.58 -14.48 -13.41
C ILE A 191 -14.50 -14.18 -12.22
N GLY A 192 -15.07 -15.21 -11.60
CA GLY A 192 -16.10 -15.01 -10.59
C GLY A 192 -15.50 -14.83 -9.21
N LEU A 193 -15.93 -13.81 -8.47
CA LEU A 193 -15.64 -13.66 -7.05
C LEU A 193 -16.92 -13.92 -6.25
N LEU A 194 -16.98 -15.08 -5.59
CA LEU A 194 -18.09 -15.43 -4.72
C LEU A 194 -17.90 -14.77 -3.36
N THR A 195 -18.89 -14.01 -2.94
CA THR A 195 -18.90 -13.30 -1.67
C THR A 195 -19.44 -14.16 -0.53
N PRO A 196 -19.21 -13.72 0.73
CA PRO A 196 -19.92 -14.24 1.90
C PRO A 196 -21.44 -14.24 1.78
N SER A 197 -22.03 -13.23 1.12
CA SER A 197 -23.48 -13.11 0.84
C SER A 197 -24.00 -14.11 -0.21
N LYS A 198 -23.12 -14.94 -0.79
CA LYS A 198 -23.41 -15.90 -1.88
C LYS A 198 -23.71 -15.26 -3.24
N GLU A 199 -23.34 -14.00 -3.40
CA GLU A 199 -23.39 -13.29 -4.67
C GLU A 199 -22.10 -13.53 -5.46
N LEU A 200 -22.21 -13.65 -6.77
CA LEU A 200 -21.07 -13.87 -7.66
C LEU A 200 -20.84 -12.60 -8.47
N PHE A 201 -19.70 -11.97 -8.25
CA PHE A 201 -19.27 -10.78 -8.99
C PHE A 201 -18.36 -11.19 -10.14
N GLY A 202 -18.56 -10.57 -11.31
CA GLY A 202 -17.78 -10.84 -12.51
C GLY A 202 -16.59 -9.90 -12.58
N ILE A 203 -15.45 -10.32 -12.05
CA ILE A 203 -14.22 -9.54 -11.98
C ILE A 203 -13.52 -9.58 -13.33
N ARG A 204 -13.33 -8.44 -13.97
CA ARG A 204 -12.54 -8.31 -15.19
C ARG A 204 -11.10 -8.71 -14.93
N CYS A 205 -10.52 -9.39 -15.90
CA CYS A 205 -9.14 -9.84 -15.85
C CYS A 205 -8.51 -9.85 -17.25
N ARG A 206 -7.22 -9.58 -17.30
CA ARG A 206 -6.42 -9.46 -18.52
C ARG A 206 -5.00 -10.01 -18.32
N ALA A 207 -4.26 -10.23 -19.39
CA ALA A 207 -2.82 -10.48 -19.28
C ALA A 207 -2.09 -9.18 -18.87
N SER A 208 -1.03 -9.26 -18.06
CA SER A 208 -0.28 -8.06 -17.66
C SER A 208 0.39 -7.39 -18.87
N PRO A 209 0.24 -6.07 -19.08
CA PRO A 209 0.89 -5.36 -20.18
C PRO A 209 2.42 -5.43 -20.16
N ASP A 210 3.02 -5.49 -18.98
CA ASP A 210 4.49 -5.54 -18.79
C ASP A 210 5.06 -6.96 -18.67
N GLY A 211 4.19 -7.98 -18.67
CA GLY A 211 4.57 -9.39 -18.52
C GLY A 211 5.22 -9.78 -17.19
N VAL A 212 5.21 -8.92 -16.16
CA VAL A 212 5.74 -9.27 -14.83
C VAL A 212 4.81 -10.25 -14.13
N SER A 213 3.50 -9.93 -14.13
CA SER A 213 2.44 -10.87 -13.78
C SER A 213 1.94 -11.63 -15.02
N PRO A 214 1.56 -12.92 -14.90
CA PRO A 214 0.85 -13.60 -15.97
C PRO A 214 -0.52 -12.98 -16.27
N MET A 215 -1.21 -12.50 -15.23
CA MET A 215 -2.60 -12.05 -15.28
C MET A 215 -2.85 -10.96 -14.22
N GLN A 216 -3.77 -10.05 -14.51
CA GLN A 216 -4.23 -9.02 -13.59
C GLN A 216 -5.74 -9.11 -13.40
N VAL A 217 -6.22 -8.73 -12.21
CA VAL A 217 -7.65 -8.54 -11.92
C VAL A 217 -7.98 -7.06 -11.77
N ASN A 218 -9.18 -6.66 -12.16
CA ASN A 218 -9.60 -5.27 -12.06
C ASN A 218 -9.93 -4.90 -10.61
N LEU A 219 -9.34 -3.82 -10.13
CA LEU A 219 -9.43 -3.30 -8.77
C LEU A 219 -10.84 -2.83 -8.42
N ASP A 220 -11.50 -2.08 -9.31
CA ASP A 220 -12.82 -1.52 -9.03
C ASP A 220 -13.86 -2.64 -8.87
N ASP A 221 -13.80 -3.67 -9.72
CA ASP A 221 -14.70 -4.83 -9.60
C ASP A 221 -14.51 -5.57 -8.25
N ILE A 222 -13.28 -5.61 -7.71
CA ILE A 222 -12.99 -6.17 -6.37
C ILE A 222 -13.62 -5.31 -5.29
N LEU A 223 -13.47 -4.00 -5.39
CA LEU A 223 -13.98 -3.04 -4.41
C LEU A 223 -15.51 -3.04 -4.38
N ASP A 224 -16.16 -3.16 -5.54
CA ASP A 224 -17.61 -3.35 -5.65
C ASP A 224 -18.08 -4.63 -4.92
N ALA A 225 -17.39 -5.76 -5.14
CA ALA A 225 -17.72 -7.01 -4.45
C ALA A 225 -17.52 -6.93 -2.93
N LEU A 226 -16.51 -6.16 -2.49
CA LEU A 226 -16.23 -5.94 -1.07
C LEU A 226 -17.27 -5.04 -0.41
N ALA A 227 -17.75 -4.01 -1.12
CA ALA A 227 -18.71 -3.03 -0.62
C ALA A 227 -20.03 -3.67 -0.13
N GLU A 228 -20.49 -4.72 -0.81
CA GLU A 228 -21.73 -5.44 -0.47
C GLU A 228 -21.59 -6.37 0.74
N ASN A 229 -20.38 -6.54 1.29
CA ASN A 229 -20.09 -7.53 2.34
C ASN A 229 -19.50 -6.92 3.62
N ILE A 230 -19.69 -5.62 3.80
CA ILE A 230 -19.18 -4.86 4.92
C ILE A 230 -19.93 -5.18 6.24
N PRO A 231 -19.23 -5.53 7.34
CA PRO A 231 -19.82 -5.62 8.68
C PRO A 231 -20.39 -4.31 9.19
N SER A 232 -21.46 -4.35 9.97
CA SER A 232 -22.11 -3.15 10.53
C SER A 232 -21.25 -2.36 11.51
N ASP A 233 -20.31 -3.03 12.21
CA ASP A 233 -19.40 -2.46 13.21
C ASP A 233 -18.05 -2.03 12.61
N VAL A 234 -17.90 -2.08 11.29
CA VAL A 234 -16.65 -1.74 10.64
C VAL A 234 -16.35 -0.25 10.77
N HIS A 235 -15.08 0.06 11.03
CA HIS A 235 -14.50 1.34 10.67
C HIS A 235 -14.03 1.31 9.21
N SER A 236 -13.18 0.35 8.86
CA SER A 236 -12.63 0.12 7.52
C SER A 236 -12.46 -1.37 7.24
N VAL A 237 -12.62 -1.82 5.99
CA VAL A 237 -12.32 -3.18 5.54
C VAL A 237 -11.30 -3.14 4.41
N MET A 238 -10.29 -4.01 4.47
CA MET A 238 -9.25 -4.12 3.47
C MET A 238 -9.16 -5.56 2.96
N MET A 239 -9.26 -5.76 1.66
CA MET A 239 -8.95 -7.05 1.02
C MET A 239 -7.49 -7.09 0.56
N LEU A 240 -6.78 -8.10 1.04
CA LEU A 240 -5.45 -8.44 0.52
C LEU A 240 -5.62 -9.36 -0.70
N LEU A 241 -4.81 -9.17 -1.73
CA LEU A 241 -4.79 -10.02 -2.92
C LEU A 241 -3.36 -10.50 -3.21
N ASP A 242 -3.25 -11.79 -3.56
CA ASP A 242 -1.97 -12.35 -4.01
C ASP A 242 -1.73 -12.12 -5.52
N MET A 243 -2.75 -11.64 -6.25
CA MET A 243 -2.69 -11.38 -7.68
C MET A 243 -2.44 -9.91 -7.96
N ASP A 244 -1.76 -9.64 -9.07
CA ASP A 244 -1.56 -8.29 -9.59
C ASP A 244 -2.89 -7.63 -10.00
N MET A 245 -2.96 -6.30 -9.90
CA MET A 245 -4.20 -5.55 -10.17
C MET A 245 -4.00 -4.44 -11.21
N TYR A 246 -5.11 -4.00 -11.80
CA TYR A 246 -5.20 -2.78 -12.61
C TYR A 246 -6.52 -2.07 -12.33
N GLU A 247 -6.64 -0.79 -12.62
CA GLU A 247 -7.87 -0.02 -12.39
C GLU A 247 -8.52 0.40 -13.71
N GLY A 248 -7.78 1.15 -14.54
CA GLY A 248 -8.27 1.74 -15.78
C GLY A 248 -7.55 1.28 -17.04
N ASP A 249 -8.03 1.85 -18.15
CA ASP A 249 -7.40 1.70 -19.46
C ASP A 249 -6.11 2.52 -19.52
N GLY A 250 -5.01 1.87 -19.92
CA GLY A 250 -3.68 2.49 -19.98
C GLY A 250 -2.81 2.27 -18.74
N ASP A 251 -3.39 1.85 -17.62
CA ASP A 251 -2.61 1.46 -16.44
C ASP A 251 -1.76 0.24 -16.75
N ILE A 252 -0.49 0.25 -16.32
CA ILE A 252 0.35 -0.94 -16.36
C ILE A 252 -0.05 -1.88 -15.23
N PHE A 253 -0.19 -1.36 -14.00
CA PHE A 253 -0.67 -2.06 -12.82
C PHE A 253 -1.08 -1.04 -11.74
N THR A 254 -1.73 -1.50 -10.68
CA THR A 254 -1.94 -0.75 -9.44
C THR A 254 -1.66 -1.64 -8.22
N ALA A 255 -0.98 -1.11 -7.21
CA ALA A 255 -0.72 -1.84 -5.97
C ALA A 255 -1.97 -1.91 -5.07
N GLY A 256 -2.88 -0.95 -5.20
CA GLY A 256 -4.08 -0.89 -4.39
C GLY A 256 -4.77 0.46 -4.44
N ARG A 257 -5.99 0.50 -3.89
CA ARG A 257 -6.77 1.71 -3.71
C ARG A 257 -7.65 1.60 -2.48
N ALA A 258 -7.94 2.75 -1.89
CA ALA A 258 -8.93 2.90 -0.83
C ALA A 258 -9.97 3.94 -1.25
N TYR A 259 -11.24 3.62 -1.01
CA TYR A 259 -12.33 4.59 -1.04
C TYR A 259 -12.70 4.91 0.41
N GLY A 260 -12.05 5.93 0.95
CA GLY A 260 -12.11 6.31 2.36
C GLY A 260 -13.54 6.44 2.85
N GLY A 261 -14.39 7.23 2.16
CA GLY A 261 -15.81 7.41 2.49
C GLY A 261 -16.62 6.11 2.51
N SER A 262 -16.31 5.18 1.59
CA SER A 262 -16.95 3.86 1.48
C SER A 262 -16.37 2.80 2.43
N ARG A 263 -15.33 3.12 3.21
CA ARG A 263 -14.70 2.22 4.19
C ARG A 263 -14.07 0.97 3.59
N ILE A 264 -13.75 0.97 2.30
CA ILE A 264 -13.21 -0.19 1.57
C ILE A 264 -11.83 0.12 1.01
N ALA A 265 -10.97 -0.90 1.02
CA ALA A 265 -9.68 -0.88 0.35
C ALA A 265 -9.34 -2.26 -0.21
N ALA A 266 -8.53 -2.28 -1.25
CA ALA A 266 -7.93 -3.49 -1.79
C ALA A 266 -6.44 -3.24 -2.05
N VAL A 267 -5.60 -4.17 -1.64
CA VAL A 267 -4.14 -4.10 -1.76
C VAL A 267 -3.61 -5.42 -2.29
N SER A 268 -2.80 -5.36 -3.33
CA SER A 268 -2.08 -6.51 -3.89
C SER A 268 -0.70 -6.60 -3.29
N LEU A 269 -0.34 -7.81 -2.84
CA LEU A 269 1.01 -8.13 -2.36
C LEU A 269 1.95 -8.57 -3.49
N PHE A 270 1.45 -8.66 -4.73
CA PHE A 270 2.18 -9.26 -5.85
C PHE A 270 3.46 -8.51 -6.19
N ARG A 271 3.37 -7.18 -6.32
CA ARG A 271 4.48 -6.31 -6.76
C ARG A 271 5.48 -6.02 -5.63
N ASP A 272 5.07 -6.20 -4.39
CA ASP A 272 5.95 -6.10 -3.21
C ASP A 272 6.82 -7.35 -3.02
N HIS A 273 6.46 -8.45 -3.67
CA HIS A 273 7.30 -9.64 -3.69
C HIS A 273 8.65 -9.30 -4.35
N PRO A 274 9.81 -9.58 -3.73
CA PRO A 274 11.11 -9.15 -4.24
C PRO A 274 11.43 -9.61 -5.69
N LEU A 275 10.86 -10.74 -6.12
CA LEU A 275 10.97 -11.23 -7.51
C LEU A 275 10.19 -10.43 -8.55
N CYS A 276 9.15 -9.71 -8.12
CA CYS A 276 8.26 -8.90 -8.95
C CYS A 276 8.48 -7.41 -8.79
N ALA A 277 9.18 -7.01 -7.74
CA ALA A 277 9.65 -5.65 -7.55
C ALA A 277 10.53 -5.23 -8.75
N PRO A 278 10.42 -3.96 -9.20
CA PRO A 278 11.33 -3.40 -10.19
C PRO A 278 12.80 -3.59 -9.79
N PRO A 279 13.73 -3.58 -10.76
CA PRO A 279 15.16 -3.52 -10.46
C PRO A 279 15.44 -2.36 -9.51
N ASP A 280 16.13 -2.68 -8.43
CA ASP A 280 16.58 -1.73 -7.41
C ASP A 280 18.10 -1.80 -7.39
N ASP A 281 18.74 -0.63 -7.41
CA ASP A 281 20.19 -0.47 -7.36
C ASP A 281 20.76 -0.61 -5.94
N GLY A 282 19.89 -0.91 -4.96
CA GLY A 282 20.22 -1.08 -3.56
C GLY A 282 19.90 0.14 -2.70
N HIS A 283 19.22 1.15 -3.28
CA HIS A 283 18.80 2.37 -2.61
C HIS A 283 17.28 2.57 -2.59
N ALA A 284 16.46 1.61 -3.06
CA ALA A 284 15.04 1.63 -2.75
C ALA A 284 14.81 1.56 -1.24
N TRP A 285 13.60 1.91 -0.80
CA TRP A 285 13.21 1.85 0.60
C TRP A 285 13.56 0.46 1.21
N PRO A 286 14.21 0.41 2.40
CA PRO A 286 14.48 1.52 3.32
C PRO A 286 15.84 2.24 3.13
N ALA A 287 16.63 1.90 2.10
CA ALA A 287 17.97 2.45 1.88
C ALA A 287 18.01 3.79 1.12
N SER A 288 16.85 4.40 0.85
CA SER A 288 16.70 5.63 0.05
C SER A 288 17.36 6.87 0.65
N HIS A 289 17.75 6.82 1.93
CA HIS A 289 18.36 7.94 2.64
C HIS A 289 19.88 8.04 2.44
N CYS A 290 20.48 7.17 1.61
CA CYS A 290 21.91 7.16 1.32
C CYS A 290 22.37 8.47 0.67
N ALA A 291 23.29 9.18 1.34
CA ALA A 291 23.79 10.46 0.83
C ALA A 291 24.46 10.31 -0.55
N THR A 292 25.27 9.26 -0.76
CA THR A 292 25.93 9.02 -2.04
C THR A 292 24.95 8.73 -3.18
N TYR A 293 23.76 8.20 -2.89
CA TYR A 293 22.72 8.02 -3.90
C TYR A 293 22.03 9.35 -4.21
N ILE A 294 21.72 10.12 -3.17
CA ILE A 294 21.00 11.40 -3.27
C ILE A 294 21.85 12.50 -3.91
N ASP A 295 23.16 12.49 -3.69
CA ASP A 295 24.09 13.52 -4.17
C ASP A 295 24.59 13.28 -5.61
N GLN A 296 24.13 12.22 -6.29
CA GLN A 296 24.44 11.92 -7.70
C GLN A 296 23.62 12.78 -8.65
#